data_AF-A0A4R2K494-F1
#
_entry.id   AF-A0A4R2K494-F1
#
_cell.length_a   1.000
_cell.length_b   1.000
_cell.length_c   1.000
_cell.angle_alpha   90.00
_cell.angle_beta   90.00
_cell.angle_gamma   90.00
#
_symmetry.space_group_name_H-M   'P 1'
#
loop_
_entity.id
_entity.type
_entity.pdbx_description
1 polymer ?
#
loop_
_entity_poly.entity_id
_entity_poly.type
_entity_poly.pdbx_seq_one_letter_code
_entity_poly.pdbx_strand_id
1 'polypeptide(L)'
;MKVLYFDCFAGISGDMTIASLLNHVDEEEFKKEIKKIALKDFDIEINTTRKNTISARTFKVIYQEEKHHHRHLKDVKEIVERSELSEKVKKLSVEMFERLAEAEAKIHGRSVEEVHFHEVGAVDSIVDIIGTAILIDMIKPDKIVSSPLPVTSGFVHTQHGLMPVPAPATAELLKGIPVKSIDIEGELVTPTGAVIIKTLAGEFGGIPDMVIHSVGYGAGMRDLEIPNLLRTYVGEEEVKKT
;
A
#
# COMPACT_ATOMS: atom_id res chain seq x y z
N MET A 1 9.73 21.34 7.01
CA MET A 1 8.47 20.61 6.74
C MET A 1 8.81 19.14 6.64
N LYS A 2 8.14 18.25 7.38
CA LYS A 2 8.43 16.81 7.34
C LYS A 2 7.91 16.20 6.05
N VAL A 3 8.80 15.58 5.28
CA VAL A 3 8.48 14.96 4.00
C VAL A 3 8.62 13.44 4.11
N LEU A 4 7.64 12.72 3.61
CA LEU A 4 7.73 11.29 3.30
C LEU A 4 7.79 11.11 1.78
N TYR A 5 8.91 10.60 1.27
CA TYR A 5 9.10 10.32 -0.15
C TYR A 5 9.05 8.83 -0.43
N PHE A 6 8.16 8.40 -1.32
CA PHE A 6 8.06 7.04 -1.85
C PHE A 6 8.85 6.93 -3.15
N ASP A 7 9.91 6.12 -3.12
CA ASP A 7 10.69 5.76 -4.29
C ASP A 7 10.28 4.37 -4.77
N CYS A 8 9.31 4.34 -5.68
CA CYS A 8 8.65 3.13 -6.17
C CYS A 8 9.41 2.47 -7.32
N PHE A 9 10.75 2.50 -7.32
CA PHE A 9 11.57 2.06 -8.45
C PHE A 9 11.33 0.60 -8.92
N ALA A 10 10.90 -0.29 -8.01
CA ALA A 10 10.55 -1.69 -8.31
C ALA A 10 9.06 -1.99 -8.06
N GLY A 11 8.22 -0.96 -7.99
CA GLY A 11 6.78 -1.08 -7.76
C GLY A 11 6.36 -0.82 -6.33
N ILE A 12 5.12 -1.20 -6.03
CA ILE A 12 4.50 -1.04 -4.72
C ILE A 12 3.35 -2.03 -4.53
N SER A 13 3.29 -2.60 -3.34
CA SER A 13 2.17 -3.39 -2.80
C SER A 13 1.90 -3.01 -1.33
N GLY A 14 0.82 -3.53 -0.75
CA GLY A 14 0.43 -3.23 0.63
C GLY A 14 1.49 -3.66 1.66
N ASP A 15 1.90 -4.93 1.59
CA ASP A 15 2.98 -5.49 2.42
C ASP A 15 4.30 -4.74 2.28
N MET A 16 4.72 -4.40 1.05
CA MET A 16 5.93 -3.60 0.79
C MET A 16 5.82 -2.20 1.40
N THR A 17 4.62 -1.60 1.35
CA THR A 17 4.34 -0.30 1.96
C THR A 17 4.57 -0.37 3.46
N ILE A 18 3.87 -1.26 4.17
CA ILE A 18 4.01 -1.42 5.62
C ILE A 18 5.46 -1.72 5.99
N ALA A 19 6.08 -2.70 5.32
CA ALA A 19 7.45 -3.10 5.61
C ALA A 19 8.44 -1.93 5.44
N SER A 20 8.27 -1.10 4.40
CA SER A 20 9.11 0.08 4.20
C SER A 20 8.91 1.14 5.29
N LEU A 21 7.65 1.43 5.66
CA LEU A 21 7.31 2.48 6.61
C LEU A 21 7.66 2.12 8.05
N LEU A 22 7.66 0.83 8.39
CA LEU A 22 8.10 0.31 9.68
C LEU A 22 9.56 0.63 10.01
N ASN A 23 10.38 1.07 9.05
CA ASN A 23 11.76 1.51 9.33
C ASN A 23 11.82 2.92 9.94
N HIS A 24 10.70 3.66 9.96
CA HIS A 24 10.64 5.06 10.41
C HIS A 24 9.93 5.24 11.75
N VAL A 25 9.46 4.16 12.36
CA VAL A 25 8.63 4.18 13.57
C VAL A 25 9.01 3.05 14.53
N ASP A 26 8.49 3.10 15.76
CA ASP A 26 8.60 1.99 16.71
C ASP A 26 7.67 0.83 16.31
N GLU A 27 8.26 -0.35 16.10
CA GLU A 27 7.53 -1.56 15.70
C GLU A 27 6.55 -2.05 16.76
N GLU A 28 6.90 -1.93 18.05
CA GLU A 28 6.07 -2.40 19.15
C GLU A 28 4.85 -1.49 19.34
N GLU A 29 4.97 -0.20 19.07
CA GLU A 29 3.83 0.72 19.00
C GLU A 29 2.92 0.36 17.82
N PHE A 30 3.47 0.09 16.63
CA PHE A 30 2.67 -0.37 15.49
C PHE A 30 1.91 -1.68 15.79
N LYS A 31 2.57 -2.66 16.42
CA LYS A 31 1.94 -3.93 16.85
C LYS A 31 0.82 -3.73 17.86
N LYS A 32 0.86 -2.66 18.67
CA LYS A 32 -0.25 -2.32 19.59
C LYS A 32 -1.42 -1.71 18.83
N GLU A 33 -1.15 -0.80 17.89
CA GLU A 33 -2.20 -0.18 17.09
C GLU A 33 -2.90 -1.19 16.16
N ILE A 34 -2.16 -2.08 15.50
CA ILE A 34 -2.76 -3.07 14.58
C ILE A 34 -3.73 -4.03 15.28
N LYS A 35 -3.52 -4.29 16.59
CA LYS A 35 -4.42 -5.13 17.40
C LYS A 35 -5.77 -4.46 17.71
N LYS A 36 -5.89 -3.15 17.47
CA LYS A 36 -7.14 -2.40 17.64
C LYS A 36 -8.08 -2.54 16.45
N ILE A 37 -7.64 -3.15 15.35
CA ILE A 37 -8.48 -3.47 14.20
C ILE A 37 -9.57 -4.44 14.67
N ALA A 38 -10.84 -4.13 14.40
CA ALA A 38 -11.98 -4.97 14.75
C ALA A 38 -12.15 -6.19 13.80
N LEU A 39 -11.05 -6.89 13.54
CA LEU A 39 -10.98 -8.09 12.70
C LEU A 39 -10.44 -9.25 13.55
N LYS A 40 -11.07 -10.41 13.45
CA LYS A 40 -10.66 -11.61 14.21
C LYS A 40 -9.72 -12.49 13.38
N ASP A 41 -8.98 -13.35 14.08
CA ASP A 41 -8.28 -14.51 13.52
C ASP A 41 -7.18 -14.17 12.50
N PHE A 42 -6.45 -13.08 12.73
CA PHE A 42 -5.21 -12.77 12.03
C PHE A 42 -4.06 -12.53 13.02
N ASP A 43 -2.84 -12.83 12.58
CA ASP A 43 -1.59 -12.44 13.21
C ASP A 43 -0.70 -11.74 12.17
N ILE A 44 0.39 -11.12 12.61
CA ILE A 44 1.35 -10.47 11.73
C ILE A 44 2.76 -10.98 11.99
N GLU A 45 3.50 -11.16 10.90
CA GLU A 45 4.91 -11.53 10.93
C GLU A 45 5.71 -10.41 10.29
N ILE A 46 6.69 -9.90 11.05
CA ILE A 46 7.63 -8.90 10.57
C ILE A 46 9.03 -9.47 10.69
N ASN A 47 9.72 -9.59 9.56
CA ASN A 47 11.09 -10.11 9.51
C ASN A 47 12.01 -9.16 8.75
N THR A 48 13.29 -9.54 8.70
CA THR A 48 14.28 -8.96 7.79
C THR A 48 14.69 -9.99 6.76
N THR A 49 14.80 -9.57 5.51
CA THR A 49 15.32 -10.35 4.40
C THR A 49 16.41 -9.59 3.66
N ARG A 50 17.04 -10.24 2.68
CA ARG A 50 17.93 -9.60 1.72
C ARG A 50 17.39 -9.82 0.31
N LYS A 51 17.22 -8.73 -0.44
CA LYS A 51 17.01 -8.77 -1.89
C LYS A 51 18.30 -8.31 -2.54
N ASN A 52 18.97 -9.22 -3.25
CA ASN A 52 20.38 -9.11 -3.60
C ASN A 52 21.22 -8.86 -2.33
N THR A 53 21.95 -7.75 -2.25
CA THR A 53 22.78 -7.38 -1.10
C THR A 53 22.12 -6.40 -0.13
N ILE A 54 20.90 -5.95 -0.42
CA ILE A 54 20.19 -4.91 0.33
C ILE A 54 19.32 -5.55 1.41
N SER A 55 19.54 -5.15 2.66
CA SER A 55 18.70 -5.54 3.81
C SER A 55 17.37 -4.80 3.76
N ALA A 56 16.27 -5.52 3.92
CA ALA A 56 14.92 -4.96 3.87
C ALA A 56 13.99 -5.69 4.85
N ARG A 57 12.94 -5.01 5.30
CA ARG A 57 11.90 -5.64 6.11
C ARG A 57 10.90 -6.38 5.22
N THR A 58 10.26 -7.39 5.77
CA THR A 58 9.08 -8.04 5.18
C THR A 58 7.91 -7.92 6.15
N PHE A 59 6.71 -7.81 5.63
CA PHE A 59 5.47 -7.85 6.39
C PHE A 59 4.58 -8.95 5.82
N LYS A 60 4.00 -9.79 6.68
CA LYS A 60 3.07 -10.83 6.26
C LYS A 60 1.92 -10.94 7.24
N VAL A 61 0.71 -11.04 6.72
CA VAL A 61 -0.49 -11.30 7.49
C VAL A 61 -0.75 -12.81 7.50
N ILE A 62 -0.89 -13.39 8.68
CA ILE A 62 -1.14 -14.82 8.89
C ILE A 62 -2.60 -14.99 9.27
N TYR A 63 -3.37 -15.72 8.46
CA TYR A 63 -4.80 -15.98 8.70
C TYR A 63 -5.22 -17.34 8.14
N GLN A 64 -6.35 -17.88 8.60
CA GLN A 64 -6.89 -19.14 8.08
C GLN A 64 -7.69 -18.90 6.80
N GLU A 65 -7.25 -19.49 5.68
CA GLU A 65 -7.86 -19.33 4.35
C GLU A 65 -9.23 -20.01 4.20
N GLU A 66 -9.61 -20.94 5.08
CA GLU A 66 -10.76 -21.85 4.88
C GLU A 66 -12.14 -21.17 4.84
N LYS A 67 -12.21 -19.85 5.00
CA LYS A 67 -13.40 -19.05 4.71
C LYS A 67 -13.00 -17.79 3.95
N HIS A 68 -12.96 -17.85 2.62
CA HIS A 68 -13.01 -16.65 1.79
C HIS A 68 -14.36 -15.96 2.04
N HIS A 69 -14.40 -15.13 3.07
CA HIS A 69 -15.48 -14.18 3.26
C HIS A 69 -15.28 -13.11 2.20
N HIS A 70 -16.02 -13.23 1.09
CA HIS A 70 -16.21 -12.11 0.19
C HIS A 70 -16.79 -10.96 1.01
N ARG A 71 -16.04 -9.87 1.10
CA ARG A 71 -16.45 -8.66 1.81
C ARG A 71 -16.86 -7.60 0.82
N HIS A 72 -17.93 -6.91 1.17
CA HIS A 72 -18.33 -5.67 0.52
C HIS A 72 -17.64 -4.48 1.19
N LEU A 73 -17.67 -3.34 0.51
CA LEU A 73 -17.23 -2.06 1.09
C LEU A 73 -17.91 -1.77 2.44
N LYS A 74 -19.19 -2.13 2.57
CA LYS A 74 -19.94 -1.95 3.83
C LYS A 74 -19.32 -2.74 4.99
N ASP A 75 -18.92 -3.98 4.76
CA ASP A 75 -18.32 -4.83 5.79
C ASP A 75 -16.97 -4.26 6.23
N VAL A 76 -16.18 -3.77 5.28
CA VAL A 76 -14.88 -3.14 5.57
C VAL A 76 -15.05 -1.84 6.36
N LYS A 77 -16.01 -0.98 5.98
CA LYS A 77 -16.34 0.23 6.74
C LYS A 77 -16.76 -0.10 8.17
N GLU A 78 -17.52 -1.17 8.37
CA GLU A 78 -17.92 -1.61 9.71
C GLU A 78 -16.74 -2.11 10.55
N ILE A 79 -15.79 -2.83 9.95
CA ILE A 79 -14.53 -3.21 10.61
C ILE A 79 -13.77 -1.95 11.06
N VAL A 80 -13.58 -0.97 10.17
CA VAL A 80 -12.85 0.27 10.48
C VAL A 80 -13.58 1.07 11.57
N GLU A 81 -14.90 1.23 11.47
CA GLU A 81 -15.70 2.01 12.41
C GLU A 81 -15.65 1.44 13.84
N ARG A 82 -15.78 0.11 13.95
CA ARG A 82 -15.75 -0.61 15.24
C ARG A 82 -14.35 -0.74 15.84
N SER A 83 -13.30 -0.37 15.11
CA SER A 83 -11.93 -0.42 15.60
C SER A 83 -11.67 0.69 16.63
N GLU A 84 -10.75 0.46 17.56
CA GLU A 84 -10.32 1.46 18.56
C GLU A 84 -9.22 2.40 18.03
N LEU A 85 -9.13 2.52 16.70
CA LEU A 85 -8.14 3.33 15.99
C LEU A 85 -8.49 4.83 16.05
N SER A 86 -7.49 5.67 15.81
CA SER A 86 -7.70 7.12 15.74
C SER A 86 -8.63 7.49 14.57
N GLU A 87 -9.39 8.58 14.72
CA GLU A 87 -10.30 9.06 13.67
C GLU A 87 -9.56 9.38 12.34
N LYS A 88 -8.28 9.78 12.43
CA LYS A 88 -7.45 10.00 11.25
C LYS A 88 -7.17 8.69 10.51
N VAL A 89 -6.81 7.63 11.24
CA VAL A 89 -6.58 6.30 10.67
C VAL A 89 -7.86 5.76 10.06
N LYS A 90 -9.00 5.88 10.75
CA LYS A 90 -10.30 5.43 10.24
C LYS A 90 -10.66 6.13 8.93
N LYS A 91 -10.61 7.48 8.92
CA LYS A 91 -10.94 8.28 7.74
C LYS A 91 -10.05 7.92 6.54
N LEU A 92 -8.75 7.84 6.74
CA LEU A 92 -7.79 7.52 5.68
C LEU A 92 -7.99 6.08 5.15
N SER A 93 -8.26 5.12 6.04
CA SER A 93 -8.55 3.74 5.65
C SER A 93 -9.80 3.66 4.78
N VAL A 94 -10.90 4.30 5.22
CA VAL A 94 -12.16 4.35 4.45
C VAL A 94 -11.96 5.00 3.08
N GLU A 95 -11.23 6.11 3.01
CA GLU A 95 -10.95 6.79 1.73
C GLU A 95 -10.22 5.87 0.74
N MET A 96 -9.23 5.10 1.20
CA MET A 96 -8.53 4.13 0.35
C MET A 96 -9.48 3.02 -0.14
N PHE A 97 -10.33 2.46 0.72
CA PHE A 97 -11.29 1.45 0.30
C PHE A 97 -12.37 1.98 -0.64
N GLU A 98 -12.82 3.22 -0.46
CA GLU A 98 -13.80 3.86 -1.35
C GLU A 98 -13.21 4.01 -2.77
N ARG A 99 -11.98 4.54 -2.89
CA ARG A 99 -11.30 4.66 -4.18
C ARG A 99 -11.06 3.31 -4.86
N LEU A 100 -10.77 2.27 -4.06
CA LEU A 100 -10.62 0.91 -4.57
C LEU A 100 -11.95 0.35 -5.06
N ALA A 101 -13.03 0.54 -4.30
CA ALA A 101 -14.37 0.14 -4.69
C ALA A 101 -14.85 0.88 -5.95
N GLU A 102 -14.56 2.16 -6.10
CA GLU A 102 -14.85 2.93 -7.32
C GLU A 102 -14.17 2.33 -8.55
N ALA A 103 -12.91 1.92 -8.41
CA ALA A 103 -12.16 1.27 -9.50
C ALA A 103 -12.78 -0.08 -9.86
N GLU A 104 -13.05 -0.93 -8.86
CA GLU A 104 -13.67 -2.25 -9.04
C GLU A 104 -15.07 -2.14 -9.66
N ALA A 105 -15.91 -1.24 -9.13
CA ALA A 105 -17.26 -0.97 -9.64
C ALA A 105 -17.25 -0.68 -11.14
N LYS A 106 -16.30 0.15 -11.57
CA LYS A 106 -16.16 0.54 -12.97
C LYS A 106 -15.69 -0.60 -13.86
N ILE A 107 -14.72 -1.39 -13.41
CA ILE A 107 -14.24 -2.56 -14.15
C ILE A 107 -15.32 -3.64 -14.26
N HIS A 108 -16.13 -3.81 -13.22
CA HIS A 108 -17.21 -4.80 -13.19
C HIS A 108 -18.55 -4.29 -13.76
N GLY A 109 -18.65 -3.00 -14.11
CA GLY A 109 -19.89 -2.38 -14.62
C GLY A 109 -21.03 -2.40 -13.60
N ARG A 110 -20.72 -2.21 -12.32
CA ARG A 110 -21.66 -2.25 -11.19
C ARG A 110 -21.65 -0.94 -10.40
N SER A 111 -22.60 -0.77 -9.48
CA SER A 111 -22.53 0.28 -8.47
C SER A 111 -21.47 -0.03 -7.40
N VAL A 112 -20.99 1.00 -6.69
CA VAL A 112 -19.99 0.88 -5.63
C VAL A 112 -20.51 0.00 -4.47
N GLU A 113 -21.81 0.07 -4.20
CA GLU A 113 -22.49 -0.69 -3.17
C GLU A 113 -22.56 -2.19 -3.48
N GLU A 114 -22.53 -2.56 -4.76
CA GLU A 114 -22.58 -3.94 -5.26
C GLU A 114 -21.20 -4.57 -5.47
N VAL A 115 -20.12 -3.83 -5.18
CA VAL A 115 -18.75 -4.34 -5.30
C VAL A 115 -18.52 -5.44 -4.27
N HIS A 116 -18.13 -6.60 -4.78
CA HIS A 116 -17.55 -7.67 -3.99
C HIS A 116 -16.05 -7.61 -4.17
N PHE A 117 -15.32 -7.44 -3.07
CA PHE A 117 -13.89 -7.49 -3.13
C PHE A 117 -13.42 -8.94 -3.17
N HIS A 118 -12.87 -9.35 -4.31
CA HIS A 118 -12.39 -10.71 -4.54
C HIS A 118 -10.99 -10.89 -3.97
N GLU A 119 -10.06 -10.03 -4.37
CA GLU A 119 -8.66 -10.08 -3.94
C GLU A 119 -8.39 -9.06 -2.82
N VAL A 120 -8.98 -7.88 -2.94
CA VAL A 120 -8.73 -6.76 -2.00
C VAL A 120 -9.61 -6.77 -0.75
N GLY A 121 -10.52 -7.74 -0.63
CA GLY A 121 -11.39 -7.96 0.54
C GLY A 121 -10.87 -9.04 1.47
N ALA A 122 -9.76 -9.66 1.07
CA ALA A 122 -9.02 -10.60 1.88
C ALA A 122 -8.41 -9.92 3.11
N VAL A 123 -8.12 -10.73 4.12
CA VAL A 123 -7.67 -10.27 5.43
C VAL A 123 -6.35 -9.50 5.33
N ASP A 124 -5.44 -9.96 4.47
CA ASP A 124 -4.17 -9.30 4.16
C ASP A 124 -4.36 -7.88 3.61
N SER A 125 -5.19 -7.71 2.58
CA SER A 125 -5.45 -6.38 1.98
C SER A 125 -6.10 -5.42 2.97
N ILE A 126 -6.96 -5.93 3.86
CA ILE A 126 -7.58 -5.12 4.91
C ILE A 126 -6.53 -4.61 5.90
N VAL A 127 -5.69 -5.53 6.39
CA VAL A 127 -4.62 -5.22 7.33
C VAL A 127 -3.55 -4.34 6.68
N ASP A 128 -3.26 -4.51 5.39
CA ASP A 128 -2.31 -3.70 4.63
C ASP A 128 -2.74 -2.24 4.54
N ILE A 129 -3.99 -1.98 4.17
CA ILE A 129 -4.54 -0.63 4.03
C ILE A 129 -4.64 0.05 5.40
N ILE A 130 -5.22 -0.64 6.39
CA ILE A 130 -5.36 -0.05 7.73
C ILE A 130 -3.99 0.13 8.39
N GLY A 131 -3.09 -0.85 8.27
CA GLY A 131 -1.73 -0.78 8.77
C GLY A 131 -0.93 0.36 8.13
N THR A 132 -1.10 0.60 6.83
CA THR A 132 -0.53 1.77 6.16
C THR A 132 -1.07 3.06 6.77
N ALA A 133 -2.39 3.18 6.97
CA ALA A 133 -2.98 4.37 7.58
C ALA A 133 -2.46 4.62 9.02
N ILE A 134 -2.27 3.57 9.82
CA ILE A 134 -1.63 3.63 11.14
C ILE A 134 -0.21 4.22 11.02
N LEU A 135 0.62 3.69 10.12
CA LEU A 135 2.00 4.15 9.96
C LEU A 135 2.07 5.61 9.50
N ILE A 136 1.15 6.05 8.66
CA ILE A 136 1.05 7.46 8.27
C ILE A 136 0.68 8.35 9.47
N ASP A 137 -0.27 7.92 10.31
CA ASP A 137 -0.63 8.65 11.55
C ASP A 137 0.48 8.63 12.61
N MET A 138 1.37 7.63 12.58
CA MET A 138 2.58 7.60 13.42
C MET A 138 3.68 8.52 12.89
N ILE A 139 3.98 8.46 11.59
CA ILE A 139 5.03 9.28 10.94
C ILE A 139 4.64 10.77 10.94
N LYS A 140 3.34 11.06 10.73
CA LYS A 140 2.77 12.42 10.61
C LYS A 140 3.55 13.29 9.61
N PRO A 141 3.69 12.87 8.35
CA PRO A 141 4.32 13.70 7.33
C PRO A 141 3.45 14.93 7.06
N ASP A 142 4.06 16.09 6.89
CA ASP A 142 3.38 17.29 6.41
C ASP A 142 3.13 17.21 4.89
N LYS A 143 4.03 16.52 4.18
CA LYS A 143 4.00 16.34 2.74
C LYS A 143 4.38 14.91 2.37
N ILE A 144 3.62 14.30 1.46
CA ILE A 144 3.92 13.00 0.88
C ILE A 144 4.14 13.18 -0.63
N VAL A 145 5.29 12.71 -1.11
CA VAL A 145 5.69 12.76 -2.52
C VAL A 145 6.01 11.36 -3.01
N SER A 146 5.69 11.03 -4.26
CA SER A 146 6.03 9.74 -4.85
C SER A 146 6.77 9.89 -6.18
N SER A 147 7.70 8.99 -6.45
CA SER A 147 8.22 8.81 -7.81
C SER A 147 7.10 8.41 -8.78
N PRO A 148 7.24 8.62 -10.09
CA PRO A 148 6.37 7.98 -11.06
C PRO A 148 6.31 6.45 -10.83
N LEU A 149 5.13 5.85 -11.00
CA LEU A 149 4.94 4.43 -10.74
C LEU A 149 5.39 3.57 -11.93
N PRO A 150 6.12 2.46 -11.73
CA PRO A 150 6.55 1.61 -12.82
C PRO A 150 5.36 0.79 -13.36
N VAL A 151 5.09 0.92 -14.65
CA VAL A 151 4.12 0.08 -15.36
C VAL A 151 4.88 -0.94 -16.20
N THR A 152 4.53 -2.20 -15.98
CA THR A 152 5.12 -3.39 -16.58
C THR A 152 4.16 -4.05 -17.57
N SER A 153 4.59 -5.16 -18.18
CA SER A 153 3.81 -5.93 -19.15
C SER A 153 3.65 -7.40 -18.73
N GLY A 154 2.87 -8.15 -19.51
CA GLY A 154 2.63 -9.58 -19.30
C GLY A 154 1.25 -9.86 -18.75
N PHE A 155 1.11 -11.01 -18.09
CA PHE A 155 -0.15 -11.46 -17.49
C PHE A 155 0.07 -11.98 -16.06
N VAL A 156 -0.98 -11.86 -15.23
CA VAL A 156 -1.01 -12.39 -13.85
C VAL A 156 -2.23 -13.26 -13.65
N HIS A 157 -2.10 -14.29 -12.81
CA HIS A 157 -3.24 -15.12 -12.42
C HIS A 157 -3.95 -14.48 -11.22
N THR A 158 -5.25 -14.26 -11.37
CA THR A 158 -6.13 -13.64 -10.38
C THR A 158 -7.31 -14.57 -10.09
N GLN A 159 -8.15 -14.24 -9.11
CA GLN A 159 -9.45 -14.92 -8.92
C GLN A 159 -10.37 -14.78 -10.14
N HIS A 160 -10.11 -13.81 -11.01
CA HIS A 160 -10.83 -13.61 -12.26
C HIS A 160 -10.17 -14.31 -13.46
N GLY A 161 -9.17 -15.16 -13.21
CA GLY A 161 -8.38 -15.84 -14.23
C GLY A 161 -7.16 -15.04 -14.66
N LEU A 162 -6.69 -15.29 -15.88
CA LEU A 162 -5.50 -14.64 -16.42
C LEU A 162 -5.83 -13.20 -16.84
N MET A 163 -5.17 -12.23 -16.21
CA MET A 163 -5.38 -10.80 -16.43
C MET A 163 -4.16 -10.13 -17.05
N PRO A 164 -4.34 -9.13 -17.95
CA PRO A 164 -3.23 -8.35 -18.46
C PRO A 164 -2.59 -7.54 -17.33
N VAL A 165 -1.31 -7.23 -17.44
CA VAL A 165 -0.60 -6.31 -16.55
C VAL A 165 -0.54 -4.93 -17.22
N PRO A 166 -0.89 -3.84 -16.50
CA PRO A 166 -1.43 -3.81 -15.14
C PRO A 166 -2.83 -4.43 -15.07
N ALA A 167 -3.16 -5.08 -13.94
CA ALA A 167 -4.50 -5.66 -13.74
C ALA A 167 -5.59 -4.58 -13.94
N PRO A 168 -6.80 -4.93 -14.39
CA PRO A 168 -7.81 -3.93 -14.75
C PRO A 168 -8.12 -2.89 -13.65
N ALA A 169 -8.24 -3.32 -12.38
CA ALA A 169 -8.44 -2.40 -11.26
C ALA A 169 -7.22 -1.48 -11.04
N THR A 170 -6.00 -2.03 -11.10
CA THR A 170 -4.75 -1.26 -11.09
C THR A 170 -4.73 -0.21 -12.21
N ALA A 171 -5.09 -0.60 -13.44
CA ALA A 171 -5.12 0.30 -14.59
C ALA A 171 -6.12 1.46 -14.40
N GLU A 172 -7.28 1.22 -13.79
CA GLU A 172 -8.24 2.27 -13.45
C GLU A 172 -7.69 3.21 -12.36
N LEU A 173 -7.04 2.66 -11.32
CA LEU A 173 -6.42 3.43 -10.25
C LEU A 173 -5.28 4.31 -10.76
N LEU A 174 -4.50 3.86 -11.75
CA LEU A 174 -3.39 4.63 -12.30
C LEU A 174 -3.81 5.87 -13.11
N LYS A 175 -5.10 6.06 -13.43
CA LYS A 175 -5.55 7.26 -14.13
C LYS A 175 -5.22 8.54 -13.34
N GLY A 176 -4.49 9.44 -14.01
CA GLY A 176 -4.03 10.71 -13.44
C GLY A 176 -2.69 10.63 -12.69
N ILE A 177 -2.12 9.44 -12.54
CA ILE A 177 -0.83 9.22 -11.87
C ILE A 177 0.29 9.14 -12.93
N PRO A 178 1.41 9.86 -12.78
CA PRO A 178 2.56 9.70 -13.64
C PRO A 178 3.11 8.27 -13.56
N VAL A 179 3.30 7.65 -14.73
CA VAL A 179 3.83 6.30 -14.87
C VAL A 179 5.13 6.29 -15.66
N LYS A 180 5.96 5.30 -15.39
CA LYS A 180 7.18 5.01 -16.16
C LYS A 180 7.12 3.58 -16.66
N SER A 181 7.27 3.37 -17.96
CA SER A 181 7.39 2.02 -18.50
C SER A 181 8.75 1.42 -18.13
N ILE A 182 8.73 0.18 -17.66
CA ILE A 182 9.94 -0.63 -17.45
C ILE A 182 9.73 -2.03 -18.04
N ASP A 183 10.81 -2.60 -18.57
CA ASP A 183 10.80 -3.90 -19.26
C ASP A 183 10.98 -5.04 -18.24
N ILE A 184 9.93 -5.32 -17.48
CA ILE A 184 9.85 -6.44 -16.52
C ILE A 184 8.50 -7.11 -16.71
N GLU A 185 8.48 -8.44 -16.65
CA GLU A 185 7.25 -9.21 -16.74
C GLU A 185 6.56 -9.39 -15.37
N GLY A 186 5.25 -9.14 -15.36
CA GLY A 186 4.37 -9.35 -14.22
C GLY A 186 4.06 -8.07 -13.45
N GLU A 187 3.10 -8.15 -12.53
CA GLU A 187 2.60 -6.98 -11.81
C GLU A 187 3.57 -6.55 -10.69
N LEU A 188 4.05 -5.30 -10.77
CA LEU A 188 4.87 -4.67 -9.73
C LEU A 188 4.10 -3.62 -8.92
N VAL A 189 3.08 -3.02 -9.51
CA VAL A 189 2.16 -2.12 -8.82
C VAL A 189 0.86 -2.87 -8.68
N THR A 190 0.54 -3.32 -7.47
CA THR A 190 -0.71 -4.06 -7.21
C THR A 190 -1.88 -3.07 -7.04
N PRO A 191 -3.15 -3.53 -7.10
CA PRO A 191 -4.29 -2.66 -6.81
C PRO A 191 -4.17 -1.95 -5.45
N THR A 192 -3.72 -2.68 -4.41
CA THR A 192 -3.49 -2.13 -3.07
C THR A 192 -2.38 -1.07 -3.06
N GLY A 193 -1.24 -1.34 -3.72
CA GLY A 193 -0.16 -0.36 -3.82
C GLY A 193 -0.56 0.91 -4.60
N ALA A 194 -1.32 0.73 -5.69
CA ALA A 194 -1.83 1.83 -6.50
C ALA A 194 -2.78 2.72 -5.70
N VAL A 195 -3.73 2.14 -4.95
CA VAL A 195 -4.69 2.94 -4.17
C VAL A 195 -4.02 3.66 -2.99
N ILE A 196 -3.03 3.03 -2.35
CA ILE A 196 -2.21 3.66 -1.31
C ILE A 196 -1.56 4.93 -1.85
N ILE A 197 -0.79 4.84 -2.94
CA ILE A 197 -0.09 6.01 -3.48
C ILE A 197 -1.04 7.05 -4.05
N LYS A 198 -2.12 6.61 -4.73
CA LYS A 198 -3.15 7.51 -5.25
C LYS A 198 -3.78 8.38 -4.15
N THR A 199 -3.93 7.81 -2.96
CA THR A 199 -4.58 8.48 -1.83
C THR A 199 -3.58 9.34 -1.05
N LEU A 200 -2.35 8.86 -0.87
CA LEU A 200 -1.36 9.51 -0.01
C LEU A 200 -0.56 10.61 -0.70
N ALA A 201 -0.12 10.39 -1.94
CA ALA A 201 0.81 11.31 -2.60
C ALA A 201 0.09 12.58 -3.06
N GLY A 202 0.52 13.72 -2.52
CA GLY A 202 0.05 15.04 -2.96
C GLY A 202 0.79 15.53 -4.21
N GLU A 203 2.00 15.03 -4.44
CA GLU A 203 2.85 15.37 -5.58
C GLU A 203 3.56 14.13 -6.13
N PHE A 204 3.84 14.16 -7.43
CA PHE A 204 4.60 13.13 -8.13
C PHE A 204 5.80 13.75 -8.83
N GLY A 205 6.98 13.13 -8.69
CA GLY A 205 8.22 13.65 -9.26
C GLY A 205 9.46 12.99 -8.69
N GLY A 206 10.62 13.63 -8.92
CA GLY A 206 11.85 13.22 -8.25
C GLY A 206 11.82 13.52 -6.75
N ILE A 207 12.82 13.02 -6.04
CA ILE A 207 13.03 13.35 -4.62
C ILE A 207 13.16 14.89 -4.48
N PRO A 208 12.41 15.53 -3.56
CA PRO A 208 12.54 16.97 -3.33
C PRO A 208 13.86 17.31 -2.63
N ASP A 209 14.24 18.58 -2.68
CA ASP A 209 15.37 19.10 -1.89
C ASP A 209 15.05 18.97 -0.39
N MET A 210 15.68 18.01 0.29
CA MET A 210 15.45 17.76 1.71
C MET A 210 16.68 17.16 2.40
N VAL A 211 16.76 17.33 3.72
CA VAL A 211 17.69 16.58 4.56
C VAL A 211 17.05 15.26 4.95
N ILE A 212 17.61 14.14 4.47
CA ILE A 212 17.13 12.79 4.79
C ILE A 212 17.53 12.42 6.22
N HIS A 213 16.57 11.97 7.03
CA HIS A 213 16.80 11.50 8.40
C HIS A 213 16.73 9.98 8.53
N SER A 214 15.87 9.33 7.74
CA SER A 214 15.73 7.88 7.73
C SER A 214 15.39 7.34 6.35
N VAL A 215 15.83 6.10 6.10
CA VAL A 215 15.58 5.35 4.86
C VAL A 215 15.00 4.00 5.23
N GLY A 216 13.89 3.63 4.59
CA GLY A 216 13.18 2.38 4.80
C GLY A 216 13.14 1.55 3.54
N TYR A 217 13.28 0.23 3.69
CA TYR A 217 13.14 -0.73 2.60
C TYR A 217 12.12 -1.80 2.99
N GLY A 218 11.10 -1.96 2.14
CA GLY A 218 10.12 -3.04 2.22
C GLY A 218 10.30 -4.00 1.05
N ALA A 219 10.51 -5.28 1.33
CA ALA A 219 10.73 -6.28 0.29
C ALA A 219 9.44 -6.93 -0.18
N GLY A 220 9.28 -7.01 -1.50
CA GLY A 220 8.24 -7.81 -2.12
C GLY A 220 8.60 -9.29 -2.12
N MET A 221 7.60 -10.16 -2.22
CA MET A 221 7.80 -11.61 -2.09
C MET A 221 8.48 -12.23 -3.33
N ARG A 222 8.26 -11.67 -4.52
CA ARG A 222 8.79 -12.19 -5.79
C ARG A 222 10.29 -11.90 -5.95
N ASP A 223 11.01 -12.76 -6.65
CA ASP A 223 12.35 -12.48 -7.14
C ASP A 223 12.26 -11.94 -8.57
N LEU A 224 12.97 -10.84 -8.82
CA LEU A 224 12.95 -10.10 -10.08
C LEU A 224 14.40 -9.85 -10.53
N GLU A 225 14.58 -9.41 -11.77
CA GLU A 225 15.90 -9.02 -12.29
C GLU A 225 16.48 -7.79 -11.56
N ILE A 226 15.61 -6.95 -10.99
CA ILE A 226 15.97 -5.84 -10.10
C ILE A 226 15.63 -6.20 -8.64
N PRO A 227 16.23 -5.54 -7.63
CA PRO A 227 15.82 -5.74 -6.24
C PRO A 227 14.32 -5.41 -6.08
N ASN A 228 13.50 -6.42 -5.76
CA ASN A 228 12.07 -6.26 -5.51
C ASN A 228 11.83 -5.56 -4.16
N LEU A 229 12.00 -4.24 -4.15
CA LEU A 229 12.00 -3.41 -2.95
C LEU A 229 11.23 -2.11 -3.21
N LEU A 230 10.43 -1.71 -2.23
CA LEU A 230 9.95 -0.34 -2.09
C LEU A 230 10.90 0.40 -1.16
N ARG A 231 11.35 1.59 -1.58
CA ARG A 231 12.16 2.47 -0.74
C ARG A 231 11.36 3.68 -0.32
N THR A 232 11.48 4.05 0.96
CA THR A 232 10.89 5.27 1.49
C THR A 232 11.92 6.09 2.24
N TYR A 233 11.75 7.40 2.22
CA TYR A 233 12.60 8.36 2.92
C TYR A 233 11.75 9.24 3.81
N VAL A 234 12.19 9.47 5.04
CA VAL A 234 11.66 10.56 5.87
C VAL A 234 12.76 11.60 6.04
N GLY A 235 12.41 12.86 5.82
CA GLY A 235 13.34 13.98 5.89
C GLY A 235 12.64 15.30 6.18
N GLU A 236 13.43 16.37 6.20
CA GLU A 236 12.94 17.73 6.36
C GLU A 236 13.34 18.60 5.16
N GLU A 237 12.34 19.22 4.55
CA GLU A 237 12.52 20.29 3.57
C GLU A 237 12.70 21.63 4.32
N GLU A 238 13.76 22.36 4.00
CA GLU A 238 13.94 23.73 4.49
C GLU A 238 12.88 24.63 3.87
N VAL A 239 12.01 25.20 4.71
CA VAL A 239 11.08 26.22 4.26
C VAL A 239 11.92 27.46 3.97
N LYS A 240 12.21 27.73 2.69
CA LYS A 240 12.79 29.00 2.27
C LYS A 240 11.84 30.11 2.72
N LYS A 241 12.18 30.79 3.82
CA LYS A 241 11.48 32.01 4.24
C LYS A 241 11.63 33.01 3.10
N THR A 242 10.54 33.23 2.37
CA THR A 242 10.47 34.26 1.33
C THR A 242 10.11 35.58 1.99
#